data_AF-A0A7X5APB7-F1
#
_entry.id   AF-A0A7X5APB7-F1
#
_cell.length_a   1.000
_cell.length_b   1.000
_cell.length_c   1.000
_cell.angle_alpha   90.00
_cell.angle_beta   90.00
_cell.angle_gamma   90.00
#
_symmetry.space_group_name_H-M   'P 1'
#
loop_
_entity.id
_entity.type
_entity.pdbx_description
1 polymer ?
#
loop_
_entity_poly.entity_id
_entity_poly.type
_entity_poly.pdbx_seq_one_letter_code
_entity_poly.pdbx_strand_id
1 'polypeptide(L)'
;MLGLALGLGTRAKAVSQYPLAEGGLETVIEQNGVYYRVHTFATDGSLTVAQGGEMQYLVVAGGGSGGSNGGGGGGAGGLLHGALNLVSANYPVAVGAGGPGISAGTTSSGVNGANSSFAGMSAIGGGGGGAFESGSGQSGGSGGGGAAPPTYTAGGAATTGQGFEGGNGSSTTQDQSAAGGGGGAGARGQDGSASGGDAGDGGAGLEITLSGTPTYYAGGGGGMSGNNLPGAGGLGGGGAGADAGDGEPGVDGLGGGGGGCRSSGASGSGGSGIVIVRYRITQAEYEAEVS
;
A
#
# COMPACT_ATOMS: atom_id res chain seq x y z
N MET A 1 -4.09 -49.57 -56.77
CA MET A 1 -3.90 -49.40 -55.31
C MET A 1 -2.71 -48.47 -55.11
N LEU A 2 -2.97 -47.18 -54.89
CA LEU A 2 -1.93 -46.20 -54.61
C LEU A 2 -2.04 -45.88 -53.11
N GLY A 3 -1.13 -46.45 -52.31
CA GLY A 3 -1.11 -46.28 -50.87
C GLY A 3 -0.55 -44.91 -50.51
N LEU A 4 -1.41 -44.06 -49.94
CA LEU A 4 -1.05 -42.77 -49.36
C LEU A 4 -0.46 -43.01 -47.96
N ALA A 5 0.86 -42.87 -47.81
CA ALA A 5 1.51 -42.88 -46.52
C ALA A 5 1.28 -41.51 -45.82
N LEU A 6 0.35 -41.48 -44.87
CA LEU A 6 0.18 -40.37 -43.94
C LEU A 6 1.33 -40.42 -42.92
N GLY A 7 2.32 -39.54 -43.09
CA GLY A 7 3.34 -39.29 -42.09
C GLY A 7 2.70 -38.68 -40.84
N LEU A 8 2.75 -39.40 -39.72
CA LEU A 8 2.46 -38.84 -38.40
C LEU A 8 3.57 -37.84 -38.06
N GLY A 9 3.32 -36.56 -38.31
CA GLY A 9 4.13 -35.49 -37.76
C GLY A 9 3.95 -35.46 -36.25
N THR A 10 4.97 -35.88 -35.51
CA THR A 10 5.15 -35.51 -34.10
C THR A 10 5.24 -33.99 -34.04
N ARG A 11 4.11 -33.30 -33.80
CA ARG A 11 4.13 -31.89 -33.44
C ARG A 11 4.83 -31.81 -32.09
N ALA A 12 6.09 -31.40 -32.09
CA ALA A 12 6.76 -30.92 -30.88
C ALA A 12 5.84 -29.87 -30.26
N LYS A 13 5.40 -30.10 -29.02
CA LYS A 13 4.69 -29.09 -28.23
C LYS A 13 5.68 -27.92 -28.12
N ALA A 14 5.42 -26.82 -28.83
CA ALA A 14 6.32 -25.68 -28.81
C ALA A 14 6.45 -25.22 -27.37
N VAL A 15 7.69 -25.22 -26.84
CA VAL A 15 7.95 -24.61 -25.53
C VAL A 15 7.59 -23.13 -25.69
N SER A 16 6.67 -22.65 -24.85
CA SER A 16 6.27 -21.25 -24.84
C SER A 16 7.51 -20.38 -24.70
N GLN A 17 7.65 -19.34 -25.53
CA GLN A 17 8.76 -18.38 -25.40
C GLN A 17 8.60 -17.47 -24.17
N TYR A 18 7.45 -17.55 -23.51
CA TYR A 18 7.10 -16.74 -22.37
C TYR A 18 7.62 -17.34 -21.06
N PRO A 19 7.75 -16.52 -20.01
CA PRO A 19 8.08 -17.03 -18.68
C PRO A 19 7.06 -18.08 -18.21
N LEU A 20 7.52 -18.94 -17.30
CA LEU A 20 6.68 -19.89 -16.59
C LEU A 20 7.05 -19.83 -15.11
N ALA A 21 6.08 -19.53 -14.26
CA ALA A 21 6.24 -19.52 -12.83
C ALA A 21 4.99 -20.07 -12.13
N GLU A 22 5.18 -20.46 -10.87
CA GLU A 22 4.12 -20.91 -9.98
C GLU A 22 4.24 -20.19 -8.62
N GLY A 23 3.09 -19.93 -8.00
CA GLY A 23 3.02 -19.41 -6.63
C GLY A 23 2.08 -18.22 -6.46
N GLY A 24 1.64 -17.99 -5.23
CA GLY A 24 0.60 -17.01 -4.92
C GLY A 24 -0.77 -17.42 -5.48
N LEU A 25 -1.71 -16.48 -5.50
CA LEU A 25 -2.97 -16.63 -6.23
C LEU A 25 -2.73 -16.35 -7.71
N GLU A 26 -2.95 -17.37 -8.54
CA GLU A 26 -2.81 -17.28 -9.98
C GLU A 26 -4.13 -16.92 -10.65
N THR A 27 -4.08 -15.91 -11.52
CA THR A 27 -5.18 -15.57 -12.42
C THR A 27 -4.64 -15.28 -13.81
N VAL A 28 -5.52 -15.28 -14.80
CA VAL A 28 -5.21 -14.85 -16.16
C VAL A 28 -6.07 -13.66 -16.55
N ILE A 29 -5.50 -12.73 -17.31
CA ILE A 29 -6.19 -11.53 -17.77
C ILE A 29 -5.89 -11.25 -19.24
N GLU A 30 -6.84 -10.61 -19.92
CA GLU A 30 -6.62 -9.96 -21.20
C GLU A 30 -6.56 -8.44 -20.98
N GLN A 31 -5.54 -7.78 -21.53
CA GLN A 31 -5.43 -6.33 -21.54
C GLN A 31 -4.99 -5.85 -22.93
N ASN A 32 -5.88 -5.16 -23.63
CA ASN A 32 -5.64 -4.62 -24.98
C ASN A 32 -5.17 -5.69 -25.99
N GLY A 33 -5.81 -6.88 -25.99
CA GLY A 33 -5.44 -7.99 -26.86
C GLY A 33 -4.13 -8.70 -26.49
N VAL A 34 -3.57 -8.44 -25.31
CA VAL A 34 -2.41 -9.14 -24.76
C VAL A 34 -2.83 -9.93 -23.52
N TYR A 35 -2.41 -11.19 -23.46
CA TYR A 35 -2.77 -12.11 -22.39
C TYR A 35 -1.64 -12.18 -21.35
N TYR A 36 -2.02 -12.19 -20.08
CA TYR A 36 -1.07 -12.26 -18.97
C TYR A 36 -1.49 -13.32 -17.96
N ARG A 37 -0.48 -13.94 -17.32
CA ARG A 37 -0.64 -14.60 -16.02
C ARG A 37 -0.22 -13.63 -14.93
N VAL A 38 -1.01 -13.58 -13.86
CA VAL A 38 -0.80 -12.71 -12.69
C VAL A 38 -0.67 -13.60 -11.45
N HIS A 39 0.36 -13.38 -10.67
CA HIS A 39 0.61 -13.99 -9.37
C HIS A 39 0.44 -12.92 -8.29
N THR A 40 -0.51 -13.14 -7.38
CA THR A 40 -0.81 -12.21 -6.29
C THR A 40 -0.46 -12.82 -4.93
N PHE A 41 0.31 -12.12 -4.13
CA PHE A 41 0.71 -12.51 -2.78
C PHE A 41 0.15 -11.48 -1.79
N ALA A 42 -0.87 -11.90 -1.02
CA ALA A 42 -1.43 -11.13 0.10
C ALA A 42 -0.79 -11.51 1.46
N THR A 43 0.02 -12.56 1.47
CA THR A 43 0.83 -13.04 2.59
C THR A 43 2.19 -13.51 2.06
N ASP A 44 3.13 -13.78 2.97
CA ASP A 44 4.42 -14.37 2.62
C ASP A 44 4.27 -15.64 1.75
N GLY A 45 5.25 -15.85 0.87
CA GLY A 45 5.26 -16.98 -0.04
C GLY A 45 6.51 -17.01 -0.91
N SER A 46 6.40 -17.66 -2.06
CA SER A 46 7.48 -17.73 -3.03
C SER A 46 6.95 -17.83 -4.45
N LEU A 47 7.62 -17.17 -5.38
CA LEU A 47 7.44 -17.35 -6.81
C LEU A 47 8.52 -18.29 -7.33
N THR A 48 8.13 -19.49 -7.75
CA THR A 48 9.06 -20.44 -8.37
C THR A 48 9.05 -20.24 -9.87
N VAL A 49 10.16 -19.75 -10.43
CA VAL A 49 10.32 -19.51 -11.86
C VAL A 49 10.94 -20.74 -12.51
N ALA A 50 10.14 -21.49 -13.28
CA ALA A 50 10.59 -22.64 -14.05
C ALA A 50 11.25 -22.22 -15.37
N GLN A 51 10.75 -21.15 -15.99
CA GLN A 51 11.32 -20.55 -17.19
C GLN A 51 11.40 -19.04 -17.02
N GLY A 52 12.62 -18.50 -17.13
CA GLY A 52 12.90 -17.08 -16.94
C GLY A 52 12.42 -16.19 -18.09
N GLY A 53 12.47 -14.88 -17.85
CA GLY A 53 12.16 -13.84 -18.81
C GLY A 53 11.69 -12.55 -18.13
N GLU A 54 11.20 -11.61 -18.93
CA GLU A 54 10.70 -10.33 -18.44
C GLU A 54 9.37 -10.49 -17.71
N MET A 55 9.31 -9.98 -16.48
CA MET A 55 8.10 -9.90 -15.65
C MET A 55 7.91 -8.48 -15.14
N GLN A 56 6.65 -8.06 -15.01
CA GLN A 56 6.29 -6.80 -14.36
C GLN A 56 5.92 -7.06 -12.91
N TYR A 57 6.22 -6.13 -12.02
CA TYR A 57 5.96 -6.27 -10.59
C TYR A 57 5.32 -5.01 -9.99
N LEU A 58 4.64 -5.24 -8.88
CA LEU A 58 4.21 -4.26 -7.88
C LEU A 58 4.58 -4.82 -6.51
N VAL A 59 5.26 -4.03 -5.67
CA VAL A 59 5.55 -4.33 -4.27
C VAL A 59 5.04 -3.15 -3.44
N VAL A 60 4.05 -3.41 -2.59
CA VAL A 60 3.50 -2.44 -1.64
C VAL A 60 3.77 -2.94 -0.23
N ALA A 61 4.37 -2.10 0.62
CA ALA A 61 4.59 -2.40 2.03
C ALA A 61 3.32 -2.23 2.88
N GLY A 62 3.36 -2.66 4.15
CA GLY A 62 2.29 -2.36 5.09
C GLY A 62 2.25 -0.87 5.44
N GLY A 63 1.05 -0.31 5.60
CA GLY A 63 0.86 1.07 6.07
C GLY A 63 1.15 1.21 7.58
N GLY A 64 1.43 2.43 8.03
CA GLY A 64 1.52 2.76 9.45
C GLY A 64 0.14 2.99 10.06
N SER A 65 0.00 2.81 11.38
CA SER A 65 -1.22 3.18 12.09
C SER A 65 -1.29 4.68 12.38
N GLY A 66 -2.50 5.18 12.60
CA GLY A 66 -2.70 6.54 13.10
C GLY A 66 -2.17 6.72 14.53
N GLY A 67 -1.93 7.97 14.92
CA GLY A 67 -1.64 8.31 16.31
C GLY A 67 -2.91 8.37 17.17
N SER A 68 -2.74 8.35 18.49
CA SER A 68 -3.83 8.53 19.45
C SER A 68 -3.77 9.91 20.12
N ASN A 69 -4.91 10.41 20.61
CA ASN A 69 -5.01 11.67 21.35
C ASN A 69 -4.42 12.85 20.57
N GLY A 70 -5.21 13.45 19.68
CA GLY A 70 -4.67 14.46 18.75
C GLY A 70 -3.86 13.81 17.62
N GLY A 71 -4.23 12.59 17.22
CA GLY A 71 -3.43 11.74 16.37
C GLY A 71 -3.34 12.20 14.92
N GLY A 72 -2.12 12.25 14.38
CA GLY A 72 -1.91 12.33 12.94
C GLY A 72 -2.31 11.03 12.23
N GLY A 73 -2.63 11.11 10.94
CA GLY A 73 -2.90 9.93 10.11
C GLY A 73 -1.63 9.10 9.87
N GLY A 74 -1.76 7.78 9.78
CA GLY A 74 -0.67 6.89 9.39
C GLY A 74 -0.27 7.09 7.92
N GLY A 75 1.02 7.03 7.63
CA GLY A 75 1.54 7.03 6.26
C GLY A 75 1.30 5.69 5.59
N ALA A 76 1.07 5.71 4.28
CA ALA A 76 0.98 4.49 3.49
C ALA A 76 2.32 3.73 3.42
N GLY A 77 2.24 2.44 3.12
CA GLY A 77 3.42 1.65 2.76
C GLY A 77 4.12 2.22 1.53
N GLY A 78 5.43 2.01 1.42
CA GLY A 78 6.17 2.30 0.21
C GLY A 78 5.63 1.48 -0.97
N LEU A 79 5.65 2.07 -2.16
CA LEU A 79 5.22 1.43 -3.40
C LEU A 79 6.37 1.43 -4.41
N LEU A 80 6.68 0.25 -4.92
CA LEU A 80 7.66 0.04 -6.00
C LEU A 80 6.98 -0.74 -7.13
N HIS A 81 7.12 -0.28 -8.37
CA HIS A 81 6.60 -1.00 -9.54
C HIS A 81 7.54 -0.85 -10.73
N GLY A 82 7.53 -1.83 -11.62
CA GLY A 82 8.42 -1.81 -12.79
C GLY A 82 8.47 -3.16 -13.51
N ALA A 83 9.57 -3.37 -14.23
CA ALA A 83 9.88 -4.63 -14.91
C ALA A 83 11.26 -5.14 -14.51
N LEU A 84 11.42 -6.46 -14.53
CA LEU A 84 12.66 -7.15 -14.20
C LEU A 84 12.80 -8.42 -15.06
N ASN A 85 14.03 -8.83 -15.34
CA ASN A 85 14.31 -10.09 -16.00
C ASN A 85 14.68 -11.13 -14.93
N LEU A 86 13.84 -12.14 -14.75
CA LEU A 86 14.11 -13.25 -13.84
C LEU A 86 14.70 -14.43 -14.59
N VAL A 87 15.54 -15.18 -13.88
CA VAL A 87 16.06 -16.47 -14.34
C VAL A 87 15.31 -17.58 -13.64
N SER A 88 15.51 -18.83 -14.06
CA SER A 88 14.92 -19.96 -13.33
C SER A 88 15.53 -20.04 -11.93
N ALA A 89 14.70 -19.82 -10.91
CA ALA A 89 15.05 -19.82 -9.50
C ALA A 89 13.79 -19.75 -8.65
N ASN A 90 13.95 -19.95 -7.34
CA ASN A 90 12.91 -19.63 -6.36
C ASN A 90 13.14 -18.22 -5.80
N TYR A 91 12.11 -17.38 -5.88
CA TYR A 91 12.14 -16.01 -5.37
C TYR A 91 11.24 -15.90 -4.13
N PRO A 92 11.80 -15.68 -2.93
CA PRO A 92 10.98 -15.44 -1.74
C PRO A 92 10.21 -14.14 -1.90
N VAL A 93 8.96 -14.15 -1.42
CA VAL A 93 8.07 -13.00 -1.36
C VAL A 93 7.74 -12.74 0.09
N ALA A 94 8.03 -11.53 0.57
CA ALA A 94 7.62 -11.08 1.90
C ALA A 94 6.54 -10.00 1.75
N VAL A 95 5.45 -10.13 2.49
CA VAL A 95 4.35 -9.17 2.51
C VAL A 95 4.30 -8.52 3.89
N GLY A 96 4.56 -7.21 3.92
CA GLY A 96 4.56 -6.44 5.15
C GLY A 96 3.17 -6.33 5.77
N ALA A 97 3.06 -6.70 7.05
CA ALA A 97 1.88 -6.40 7.85
C ALA A 97 1.74 -4.88 8.07
N GLY A 98 0.50 -4.42 8.23
CA GLY A 98 0.23 -3.05 8.65
C GLY A 98 0.64 -2.82 10.12
N GLY A 99 0.90 -1.56 10.46
CA GLY A 99 1.19 -1.15 11.83
C GLY A 99 -0.03 -1.36 12.73
N PRO A 100 0.11 -1.98 13.92
CA PRO A 100 -1.02 -2.15 14.84
C PRO A 100 -1.56 -0.81 15.32
N GLY A 101 -2.89 -0.71 15.45
CA GLY A 101 -3.56 0.46 16.01
C GLY A 101 -3.21 0.67 17.49
N ILE A 102 -3.35 1.91 17.95
CA ILE A 102 -3.12 2.30 19.34
C ILE A 102 -4.43 2.20 20.12
N SER A 103 -4.42 1.55 21.27
CA SER A 103 -5.63 1.36 22.09
C SER A 103 -6.15 2.67 22.68
N ALA A 104 -7.47 2.74 22.87
CA ALA A 104 -8.13 3.88 23.50
C ALA A 104 -7.59 4.19 24.90
N GLY A 105 -7.67 5.47 25.30
CA GLY A 105 -7.21 5.94 26.61
C GLY A 105 -5.68 6.06 26.74
N THR A 106 -4.93 5.91 25.65
CA THR A 106 -3.48 6.08 25.62
C THR A 106 -3.07 7.35 24.85
N THR A 107 -1.82 7.77 25.05
CA THR A 107 -1.18 8.85 24.30
C THR A 107 0.11 8.31 23.70
N SER A 108 0.05 7.77 22.50
CA SER A 108 1.20 7.21 21.79
C SER A 108 1.12 7.48 20.30
N SER A 109 2.28 7.73 19.70
CA SER A 109 2.40 7.75 18.24
C SER A 109 1.97 6.40 17.67
N GLY A 110 1.45 6.43 16.45
CA GLY A 110 1.16 5.22 15.67
C GLY A 110 2.43 4.41 15.44
N VAL A 111 2.25 3.15 15.07
CA VAL A 111 3.31 2.18 14.82
C VAL A 111 3.56 2.09 13.32
N ASN A 112 4.83 1.99 12.92
CA ASN A 112 5.18 1.82 11.51
C ASN A 112 4.71 0.46 10.99
N GLY A 113 4.37 0.41 9.70
CA GLY A 113 4.13 -0.85 8.98
C GLY A 113 5.42 -1.63 8.76
N ALA A 114 5.29 -2.89 8.38
CA ALA A 114 6.40 -3.74 8.01
C ALA A 114 6.71 -3.64 6.50
N ASN A 115 7.96 -3.94 6.13
CA ASN A 115 8.43 -3.91 4.75
C ASN A 115 7.85 -5.07 3.92
N SER A 116 7.67 -4.85 2.62
CA SER A 116 7.44 -5.93 1.64
C SER A 116 8.68 -6.08 0.75
N SER A 117 8.92 -7.29 0.24
CA SER A 117 10.06 -7.52 -0.66
C SER A 117 9.82 -8.59 -1.72
N PHE A 118 10.44 -8.38 -2.88
CA PHE A 118 10.44 -9.33 -3.99
C PHE A 118 11.66 -9.11 -4.89
N ALA A 119 12.40 -10.18 -5.19
CA ALA A 119 13.48 -10.19 -6.19
C ALA A 119 14.50 -9.02 -6.08
N GLY A 120 14.87 -8.64 -4.86
CA GLY A 120 15.81 -7.53 -4.59
C GLY A 120 15.17 -6.15 -4.45
N MET A 121 13.87 -6.03 -4.74
CA MET A 121 13.07 -4.84 -4.44
C MET A 121 12.59 -4.89 -3.00
N SER A 122 12.77 -3.81 -2.25
CA SER A 122 12.32 -3.69 -0.86
C SER A 122 11.52 -2.40 -0.68
N ALA A 123 10.21 -2.54 -0.48
CA ALA A 123 9.34 -1.44 -0.14
C ALA A 123 9.32 -1.26 1.39
N ILE A 124 9.52 -0.02 1.85
CA ILE A 124 9.60 0.32 3.28
C ILE A 124 8.19 0.52 3.84
N GLY A 125 7.93 -0.01 5.03
CA GLY A 125 6.64 0.18 5.72
C GLY A 125 6.31 1.65 5.98
N GLY A 126 5.03 1.98 6.04
CA GLY A 126 4.55 3.34 6.26
C GLY A 126 4.83 3.85 7.67
N GLY A 127 5.05 5.16 7.79
CA GLY A 127 5.30 5.81 9.08
C GLY A 127 4.04 5.94 9.93
N GLY A 128 4.10 5.67 11.23
CA GLY A 128 3.00 5.91 12.16
C GLY A 128 2.71 7.39 12.40
N GLY A 129 1.45 7.74 12.65
CA GLY A 129 1.04 9.12 12.95
C GLY A 129 1.56 9.65 14.28
N GLY A 130 1.76 10.97 14.40
CA GLY A 130 2.15 11.61 15.67
C GLY A 130 1.02 11.61 16.71
N ALA A 131 1.35 11.82 17.98
CA ALA A 131 0.38 12.03 19.07
C ALA A 131 0.71 13.27 19.91
N PHE A 132 -0.24 13.75 20.73
CA PHE A 132 -0.17 15.04 21.46
C PHE A 132 1.16 15.33 22.16
N GLU A 133 1.82 14.35 22.78
CA GLU A 133 3.07 14.57 23.54
C GLU A 133 4.34 14.12 22.79
N SER A 134 4.20 13.20 21.82
CA SER A 134 5.31 12.69 21.00
C SER A 134 5.51 13.49 19.70
N GLY A 135 4.51 14.27 19.32
CA GLY A 135 4.58 15.40 18.39
C GLY A 135 4.59 15.00 16.90
N SER A 136 5.73 14.60 16.38
CA SER A 136 5.91 14.43 14.93
C SER A 136 5.41 13.08 14.42
N GLY A 137 4.98 13.06 13.16
CA GLY A 137 4.77 11.82 12.43
C GLY A 137 6.09 11.06 12.24
N GLN A 138 6.03 9.73 12.21
CA GLN A 138 7.20 8.90 11.96
C GLN A 138 7.51 8.84 10.46
N SER A 139 8.79 8.70 10.13
CA SER A 139 9.24 8.47 8.75
C SER A 139 8.99 7.03 8.31
N GLY A 140 8.79 6.81 7.01
CA GLY A 140 8.57 5.48 6.44
C GLY A 140 8.70 5.47 4.91
N GLY A 141 8.07 4.49 4.25
CA GLY A 141 7.87 4.50 2.80
C GLY A 141 7.15 5.79 2.40
N SER A 142 5.94 5.98 2.92
CA SER A 142 5.32 7.30 3.08
C SER A 142 5.36 7.75 4.55
N GLY A 143 5.42 9.05 4.80
CA GLY A 143 5.53 9.60 6.15
C GLY A 143 4.18 9.71 6.86
N GLY A 144 4.15 9.51 8.19
CA GLY A 144 2.96 9.74 9.01
C GLY A 144 2.65 11.22 9.21
N GLY A 145 1.40 11.58 9.48
CA GLY A 145 0.98 12.95 9.77
C GLY A 145 1.45 13.43 11.15
N GLY A 146 1.69 14.73 11.29
CA GLY A 146 1.97 15.39 12.56
C GLY A 146 0.74 15.40 13.48
N ALA A 147 0.95 15.35 14.78
CA ALA A 147 -0.13 15.41 15.77
C ALA A 147 -0.79 16.79 15.82
N ALA A 148 -1.84 16.93 16.62
CA ALA A 148 -2.40 18.23 17.01
C ALA A 148 -2.01 18.64 18.45
N PRO A 149 -0.73 18.95 18.78
CA PRO A 149 -0.38 19.49 20.10
C PRO A 149 -0.74 20.97 20.23
N PRO A 150 -0.52 21.59 21.39
CA PRO A 150 -0.56 23.06 21.53
C PRO A 150 0.50 23.80 20.68
N THR A 151 1.38 23.10 19.98
CA THR A 151 2.40 23.67 19.08
C THR A 151 2.50 22.89 17.78
N TYR A 152 2.93 23.56 16.70
CA TYR A 152 3.16 22.95 15.38
C TYR A 152 4.01 21.68 15.43
N THR A 153 3.59 20.63 14.71
CA THR A 153 4.39 19.40 14.56
C THR A 153 4.50 18.97 13.12
N ALA A 154 5.71 18.53 12.77
CA ALA A 154 6.01 18.12 11.41
C ALA A 154 5.39 16.75 11.09
N GLY A 155 4.97 16.59 9.84
CA GLY A 155 4.78 15.26 9.26
C GLY A 155 6.11 14.50 9.18
N GLY A 156 6.04 13.19 9.17
CA GLY A 156 7.17 12.31 8.93
C GLY A 156 7.66 12.41 7.50
N ALA A 157 8.96 12.17 7.30
CA ALA A 157 9.56 12.16 5.97
C ALA A 157 9.24 10.86 5.21
N ALA A 158 9.24 10.93 3.88
CA ALA A 158 9.16 9.75 3.03
C ALA A 158 10.52 9.25 2.56
N THR A 159 10.56 7.98 2.21
CA THR A 159 11.69 7.39 1.50
C THR A 159 11.59 7.77 0.03
N THR A 160 12.62 8.43 -0.50
CA THR A 160 12.65 8.91 -1.89
C THR A 160 12.30 7.79 -2.87
N GLY A 161 11.30 8.05 -3.71
CA GLY A 161 10.86 7.14 -4.77
C GLY A 161 9.89 6.03 -4.32
N GLN A 162 9.45 6.01 -3.07
CA GLN A 162 8.46 5.03 -2.57
C GLN A 162 7.15 5.65 -2.09
N GLY A 163 7.13 6.95 -1.82
CA GLY A 163 5.94 7.67 -1.40
C GLY A 163 6.24 9.14 -1.10
N PHE A 164 5.30 9.79 -0.41
CA PHE A 164 5.38 11.20 -0.06
C PHE A 164 5.29 11.42 1.46
N GLU A 165 5.79 12.57 1.90
CA GLU A 165 5.79 12.96 3.30
C GLU A 165 4.38 13.16 3.85
N GLY A 166 4.26 13.09 5.17
CA GLY A 166 3.02 13.43 5.88
C GLY A 166 2.79 14.94 5.94
N GLY A 167 1.54 15.31 6.19
CA GLY A 167 1.15 16.67 6.50
C GLY A 167 1.52 17.06 7.93
N ASN A 168 1.72 18.34 8.15
CA ASN A 168 1.99 18.90 9.46
C ASN A 168 0.69 19.04 10.24
N GLY A 169 0.77 18.88 11.56
CA GLY A 169 -0.35 19.25 12.42
C GLY A 169 -0.25 20.69 12.90
N SER A 170 -1.40 21.26 13.27
CA SER A 170 -1.56 22.67 13.54
C SER A 170 -2.45 22.91 14.76
N SER A 171 -2.13 23.96 15.51
CA SER A 171 -2.98 24.48 16.59
C SER A 171 -2.80 25.99 16.71
N THR A 172 -3.92 26.71 16.84
CA THR A 172 -3.95 28.15 17.18
C THR A 172 -4.51 28.39 18.58
N THR A 173 -5.40 27.52 19.06
CA THR A 173 -5.94 27.49 20.43
C THR A 173 -6.19 26.03 20.86
N GLN A 174 -6.40 25.79 22.15
CA GLN A 174 -6.63 24.43 22.71
C GLN A 174 -7.89 23.74 22.12
N ASP A 175 -8.83 24.53 21.59
CA ASP A 175 -10.08 24.06 20.97
C ASP A 175 -10.01 24.06 19.42
N GLN A 176 -8.89 24.44 18.82
CA GLN A 176 -8.70 24.45 17.36
C GLN A 176 -7.42 23.69 17.01
N SER A 177 -7.44 22.40 17.35
CA SER A 177 -6.37 21.45 17.11
C SER A 177 -6.74 20.56 15.93
N ALA A 178 -5.87 20.54 14.91
CA ALA A 178 -6.05 19.75 13.69
C ALA A 178 -4.75 18.99 13.39
N ALA A 179 -4.84 17.67 13.33
CA ALA A 179 -3.69 16.85 13.00
C ALA A 179 -3.46 16.80 11.49
N GLY A 180 -2.23 16.50 11.07
CA GLY A 180 -1.90 16.29 9.67
C GLY A 180 -2.32 14.91 9.17
N GLY A 181 -2.61 14.81 7.87
CA GLY A 181 -2.84 13.53 7.19
C GLY A 181 -1.52 12.82 6.87
N GLY A 182 -1.54 11.49 6.80
CA GLY A 182 -0.40 10.69 6.36
C GLY A 182 -0.15 10.84 4.85
N GLY A 183 1.10 10.70 4.42
CA GLY A 183 1.45 10.68 3.00
C GLY A 183 0.98 9.39 2.31
N GLY A 184 0.64 9.51 1.03
CA GLY A 184 0.37 8.37 0.14
C GLY A 184 1.48 8.20 -0.89
N ALA A 185 1.36 7.18 -1.75
CA ALA A 185 2.29 6.94 -2.84
C ALA A 185 2.16 7.93 -4.02
N GLY A 186 1.02 8.61 -4.16
CA GLY A 186 0.72 9.54 -5.25
C GLY A 186 0.72 11.03 -4.84
N ALA A 187 0.56 11.33 -3.55
CA ALA A 187 0.57 12.70 -3.04
C ALA A 187 0.99 12.78 -1.57
N ARG A 188 1.51 13.94 -1.19
CA ARG A 188 1.75 14.35 0.20
C ARG A 188 0.44 14.43 0.99
N GLY A 189 0.49 14.10 2.28
CA GLY A 189 -0.64 14.31 3.21
C GLY A 189 -0.93 15.79 3.45
N GLN A 190 -2.20 16.15 3.64
CA GLN A 190 -2.56 17.55 3.88
C GLN A 190 -2.20 17.98 5.31
N ASP A 191 -1.85 19.26 5.45
CA ASP A 191 -1.62 19.85 6.78
C ASP A 191 -2.97 20.08 7.48
N GLY A 192 -2.99 19.99 8.81
CA GLY A 192 -4.15 20.41 9.60
C GLY A 192 -4.35 21.93 9.52
N SER A 193 -5.61 22.37 9.42
CA SER A 193 -5.94 23.80 9.31
C SER A 193 -5.95 24.50 10.67
N ALA A 194 -5.12 25.54 10.79
CA ALA A 194 -5.09 26.45 11.95
C ALA A 194 -6.37 27.29 12.11
N SER A 195 -7.12 27.49 11.02
CA SER A 195 -8.30 28.35 10.93
C SER A 195 -9.49 27.52 10.46
N GLY A 196 -10.26 26.99 11.42
CA GLY A 196 -11.40 26.11 11.17
C GLY A 196 -11.30 24.72 11.81
N GLY A 197 -10.10 24.28 12.19
CA GLY A 197 -9.90 23.02 12.91
C GLY A 197 -10.10 21.75 12.06
N ASP A 198 -10.23 21.89 10.74
CA ASP A 198 -10.28 20.75 9.82
C ASP A 198 -8.95 20.02 9.82
N ALA A 199 -9.00 18.71 10.00
CA ALA A 199 -7.82 17.88 9.97
C ALA A 199 -7.35 17.63 8.54
N GLY A 200 -6.07 17.30 8.39
CA GLY A 200 -5.50 17.00 7.09
C GLY A 200 -5.97 15.65 6.54
N ASP A 201 -6.43 15.64 5.29
CA ASP A 201 -6.69 14.42 4.54
C ASP A 201 -5.40 13.65 4.26
N GLY A 202 -5.52 12.33 4.19
CA GLY A 202 -4.46 11.46 3.72
C GLY A 202 -4.11 11.70 2.26
N GLY A 203 -2.82 11.60 1.95
CA GLY A 203 -2.32 11.69 0.58
C GLY A 203 -2.85 10.53 -0.27
N ALA A 204 -3.25 10.82 -1.52
CA ALA A 204 -3.71 9.79 -2.44
C ALA A 204 -2.59 8.78 -2.74
N GLY A 205 -2.99 7.52 -2.94
CA GLY A 205 -2.15 6.46 -3.47
C GLY A 205 -1.89 6.60 -4.97
N LEU A 206 -1.21 5.61 -5.54
CA LEU A 206 -0.92 5.55 -6.98
C LEU A 206 -1.80 4.51 -7.67
N GLU A 207 -2.36 4.88 -8.82
CA GLU A 207 -3.15 3.96 -9.65
C GLU A 207 -2.24 3.00 -10.42
N ILE A 208 -2.50 1.70 -10.28
CA ILE A 208 -1.76 0.62 -10.95
C ILE A 208 -2.74 -0.31 -11.65
N THR A 209 -2.45 -0.66 -12.90
CA THR A 209 -3.32 -1.51 -13.75
C THR A 209 -2.75 -2.93 -13.93
N LEU A 210 -1.87 -3.36 -13.04
CA LEU A 210 -1.11 -4.61 -13.21
C LEU A 210 -2.02 -5.85 -13.13
N SER A 211 -3.07 -5.83 -12.30
CA SER A 211 -4.07 -6.90 -12.17
C SER A 211 -5.20 -6.85 -13.21
N GLY A 212 -5.13 -5.98 -14.22
CA GLY A 212 -6.15 -5.86 -15.28
C GLY A 212 -7.26 -4.84 -14.99
N THR A 213 -7.45 -4.45 -13.72
CA THR A 213 -8.36 -3.36 -13.33
C THR A 213 -7.55 -2.23 -12.70
N PRO A 214 -7.73 -0.95 -13.12
CA PRO A 214 -7.10 0.18 -12.46
C PRO A 214 -7.46 0.21 -10.97
N THR A 215 -6.46 0.15 -10.12
CA THR A 215 -6.62 0.09 -8.66
C THR A 215 -5.62 1.03 -8.01
N TYR A 216 -6.08 1.84 -7.05
CA TYR A 216 -5.18 2.66 -6.24
C TYR A 216 -4.58 1.83 -5.12
N TYR A 217 -3.29 2.01 -4.87
CA TYR A 217 -2.57 1.40 -3.75
C TYR A 217 -1.84 2.47 -2.95
N ALA A 218 -1.61 2.19 -1.67
CA ALA A 218 -0.83 3.01 -0.74
C ALA A 218 -1.42 4.43 -0.55
N GLY A 219 -2.70 4.52 -0.16
CA GLY A 219 -3.32 5.77 0.31
C GLY A 219 -3.00 6.06 1.78
N GLY A 220 -2.67 7.31 2.12
CA GLY A 220 -2.39 7.73 3.49
C GLY A 220 -3.66 7.85 4.35
N GLY A 221 -3.53 7.76 5.67
CA GLY A 221 -4.64 7.94 6.61
C GLY A 221 -4.94 9.42 6.90
N GLY A 222 -6.18 9.73 7.27
CA GLY A 222 -6.61 11.07 7.68
C GLY A 222 -6.25 11.40 9.13
N GLY A 223 -6.04 12.69 9.42
CA GLY A 223 -5.78 13.19 10.77
C GLY A 223 -7.04 13.33 11.63
N MET A 224 -6.86 13.38 12.95
CA MET A 224 -7.89 13.77 13.91
C MET A 224 -8.20 15.27 13.84
N SER A 225 -9.48 15.62 13.98
CA SER A 225 -9.94 16.99 14.26
C SER A 225 -10.41 17.09 15.71
N GLY A 226 -10.21 18.25 16.35
CA GLY A 226 -10.67 18.49 17.72
C GLY A 226 -12.09 19.01 17.89
N ASN A 227 -12.72 19.54 16.82
CA ASN A 227 -14.05 20.19 16.88
C ASN A 227 -14.75 20.34 15.51
N ASN A 228 -14.21 19.76 14.42
CA ASN A 228 -14.75 19.90 13.07
C ASN A 228 -14.56 18.60 12.27
N LEU A 229 -14.41 18.67 10.94
CA LEU A 229 -14.29 17.49 10.09
C LEU A 229 -12.94 16.78 10.29
N PRO A 230 -12.95 15.49 10.67
CA PRO A 230 -11.76 14.65 10.59
C PRO A 230 -11.30 14.49 9.14
N GLY A 231 -10.01 14.23 8.96
CA GLY A 231 -9.42 14.07 7.63
C GLY A 231 -9.92 12.80 6.98
N ALA A 232 -10.24 12.87 5.70
CA ALA A 232 -10.54 11.69 4.90
C ALA A 232 -9.28 10.84 4.69
N GLY A 233 -9.47 9.53 4.51
CA GLY A 233 -8.41 8.66 4.02
C GLY A 233 -8.12 8.90 2.54
N GLY A 234 -6.86 8.75 2.14
CA GLY A 234 -6.44 8.85 0.75
C GLY A 234 -6.92 7.67 -0.09
N LEU A 235 -7.16 7.91 -1.40
CA LEU A 235 -7.46 6.86 -2.37
C LEU A 235 -6.39 5.76 -2.32
N GLY A 236 -6.80 4.50 -2.41
CA GLY A 236 -5.89 3.35 -2.23
C GLY A 236 -5.83 2.84 -0.80
N GLY A 237 -6.93 2.98 -0.06
CA GLY A 237 -7.17 2.26 1.19
C GLY A 237 -6.78 3.00 2.46
N GLY A 238 -6.61 4.32 2.42
CA GLY A 238 -6.39 5.10 3.64
C GLY A 238 -7.62 5.11 4.55
N GLY A 239 -7.42 4.98 5.86
CA GLY A 239 -8.45 5.13 6.87
C GLY A 239 -8.72 6.61 7.20
N ALA A 240 -9.99 6.98 7.37
CA ALA A 240 -10.37 8.31 7.83
C ALA A 240 -10.03 8.51 9.31
N GLY A 241 -9.64 9.74 9.68
CA GLY A 241 -9.46 10.11 11.07
C GLY A 241 -10.78 10.23 11.83
N ALA A 242 -10.70 10.42 13.15
CA ALA A 242 -11.87 10.59 14.01
C ALA A 242 -11.67 11.69 15.07
N ASP A 243 -12.73 12.45 15.34
CA ASP A 243 -12.82 13.34 16.52
C ASP A 243 -13.39 12.59 17.73
N ALA A 244 -14.46 11.81 17.51
CA ALA A 244 -15.07 10.94 18.52
C ALA A 244 -15.11 9.49 18.00
N GLY A 245 -14.69 8.54 18.84
CA GLY A 245 -14.62 7.13 18.47
C GLY A 245 -13.29 6.76 17.79
N ASP A 246 -13.29 5.60 17.16
CA ASP A 246 -12.08 4.99 16.60
C ASP A 246 -11.74 5.60 15.23
N GLY A 247 -10.44 5.76 14.96
CA GLY A 247 -9.97 6.03 13.61
C GLY A 247 -10.16 4.79 12.72
N GLU A 248 -10.52 4.99 11.46
CA GLU A 248 -10.75 3.86 10.55
C GLU A 248 -9.41 3.18 10.19
N PRO A 249 -9.39 1.84 10.10
CA PRO A 249 -8.19 1.12 9.66
C PRO A 249 -7.92 1.37 8.17
N GLY A 250 -6.64 1.26 7.80
CA GLY A 250 -6.26 1.12 6.41
C GLY A 250 -6.73 -0.23 5.84
N VAL A 251 -6.94 -0.28 4.53
CA VAL A 251 -7.44 -1.48 3.85
C VAL A 251 -6.29 -2.46 3.61
N ASP A 252 -6.44 -3.68 4.13
CA ASP A 252 -5.51 -4.79 3.89
C ASP A 252 -5.36 -5.13 2.41
N GLY A 253 -4.15 -5.48 2.00
CA GLY A 253 -3.79 -5.74 0.61
C GLY A 253 -3.62 -4.47 -0.24
N LEU A 254 -3.83 -3.28 0.33
CA LEU A 254 -3.58 -2.00 -0.37
C LEU A 254 -2.45 -1.19 0.26
N GLY A 255 -1.90 -1.58 1.42
CA GLY A 255 -0.85 -0.85 2.12
C GLY A 255 -1.28 0.53 2.64
N GLY A 256 -2.58 0.73 2.87
CA GLY A 256 -3.14 2.01 3.30
C GLY A 256 -2.77 2.37 4.74
N GLY A 257 -2.61 3.66 5.03
CA GLY A 257 -2.38 4.16 6.38
C GLY A 257 -3.67 4.22 7.21
N GLY A 258 -3.57 4.01 8.53
CA GLY A 258 -4.71 4.10 9.45
C GLY A 258 -5.05 5.53 9.89
N GLY A 259 -6.31 5.79 10.22
CA GLY A 259 -6.78 7.10 10.69
C GLY A 259 -6.33 7.46 12.11
N GLY A 260 -6.01 8.73 12.34
CA GLY A 260 -5.71 9.26 13.67
C GLY A 260 -6.98 9.48 14.51
N CYS A 261 -6.85 9.41 15.84
CA CYS A 261 -8.00 9.58 16.74
C CYS A 261 -7.73 10.53 17.92
N ARG A 262 -8.80 10.82 18.67
CA ARG A 262 -8.75 11.47 19.98
C ARG A 262 -8.59 10.42 21.10
N SER A 263 -8.30 10.84 22.33
CA SER A 263 -7.99 9.94 23.46
C SER A 263 -9.11 8.96 23.83
N SER A 264 -10.35 9.24 23.44
CA SER A 264 -11.51 8.40 23.72
C SER A 264 -11.65 7.18 22.79
N GLY A 265 -10.91 7.13 21.67
CA GLY A 265 -10.97 6.03 20.71
C GLY A 265 -9.61 5.40 20.43
N ALA A 266 -9.64 4.23 19.78
CA ALA A 266 -8.46 3.58 19.24
C ALA A 266 -8.06 4.20 17.90
N SER A 267 -6.77 4.22 17.58
CA SER A 267 -6.34 4.64 16.25
C SER A 267 -6.52 3.52 15.23
N GLY A 268 -6.73 3.90 13.96
CA GLY A 268 -6.81 2.94 12.88
C GLY A 268 -5.48 2.22 12.70
N SER A 269 -5.51 0.89 12.57
CA SER A 269 -4.35 0.12 12.14
C SER A 269 -3.99 0.45 10.70
N GLY A 270 -2.72 0.28 10.32
CA GLY A 270 -2.36 0.27 8.91
C GLY A 270 -2.87 -1.00 8.22
N GLY A 271 -3.12 -0.93 6.92
CA GLY A 271 -3.42 -2.08 6.08
C GLY A 271 -2.15 -2.83 5.69
N SER A 272 -2.25 -4.15 5.53
CA SER A 272 -1.18 -4.99 4.99
C SER A 272 -0.82 -4.62 3.55
N GLY A 273 0.43 -4.92 3.17
CA GLY A 273 0.94 -4.75 1.82
C GLY A 273 0.44 -5.81 0.84
N ILE A 274 0.99 -5.78 -0.37
CA ILE A 274 0.72 -6.76 -1.42
C ILE A 274 1.91 -6.85 -2.37
N VAL A 275 2.16 -8.04 -2.91
CA VAL A 275 3.09 -8.23 -4.03
C VAL A 275 2.33 -8.82 -5.21
N ILE A 276 2.46 -8.21 -6.38
CA ILE A 276 1.86 -8.70 -7.61
C ILE A 276 2.96 -8.83 -8.66
N VAL A 277 3.01 -9.97 -9.34
CA VAL A 277 3.93 -10.23 -10.44
C VAL A 277 3.11 -10.69 -11.63
N ARG A 278 3.43 -10.21 -12.84
CA ARG A 278 2.78 -10.70 -14.05
C ARG A 278 3.75 -10.85 -15.21
N TYR A 279 3.39 -11.73 -16.13
CA TYR A 279 4.09 -11.90 -17.38
C TYR A 279 3.14 -12.29 -18.50
N ARG A 280 3.54 -12.02 -19.74
CA ARG A 280 2.74 -12.35 -20.93
C ARG A 280 2.62 -13.86 -21.09
N ILE A 281 1.47 -14.33 -21.55
CA ILE A 281 1.24 -15.72 -21.95
C ILE A 281 0.67 -15.76 -23.37
N THR A 282 0.62 -16.94 -23.96
CA THR A 282 -0.07 -17.17 -25.23
C THR A 282 -1.58 -17.12 -25.06
N GLN A 283 -2.30 -16.83 -26.14
CA GLN A 283 -3.77 -16.94 -26.17
C GLN A 283 -4.25 -18.36 -25.84
N ALA A 284 -3.56 -19.39 -26.32
CA ALA A 284 -3.93 -20.77 -26.05
C ALA A 284 -3.78 -21.14 -24.56
N GLU A 285 -2.76 -20.61 -23.87
CA GLU A 285 -2.60 -20.75 -22.42
C GLU A 285 -3.70 -20.00 -21.67
N TYR A 286 -4.09 -18.80 -22.12
CA TYR A 286 -5.23 -18.07 -21.56
C TYR A 286 -6.55 -18.83 -21.70
N GLU A 287 -6.87 -19.26 -22.92
CA GLU A 287 -8.11 -19.98 -23.26
C GLU A 287 -8.27 -21.29 -22.48
N ALA A 288 -7.16 -21.98 -22.20
CA ALA A 288 -7.15 -23.22 -21.43
C ALA A 288 -7.50 -23.02 -19.94
N GLU A 289 -7.32 -21.81 -19.39
CA GLU A 289 -7.57 -21.50 -17.98
C GLU A 289 -8.95 -20.86 -17.75
N VAL A 290 -9.58 -20.31 -18.81
CA VAL A 290 -10.91 -19.66 -18.73
C VAL A 290 -12.06 -20.54 -19.23
N SER A 291 -11.77 -21.73 -19.77
CA SER A 291 -12.76 -22.71 -20.25
C SER A 291 -13.24 -23.65 -19.15
#